data_AF-A0A1E3PY67-F1
#
_entry.id   AF-A0A1E3PY67-F1
#
_cell.length_a   1.000
_cell.length_b   1.000
_cell.length_c   1.000
_cell.angle_alpha   90.00
_cell.angle_beta   90.00
_cell.angle_gamma   90.00
#
_symmetry.space_group_name_H-M   'P 1'
#
loop_
_entity.id
_entity.type
_entity.pdbx_description
1 polymer ?
#
loop_
_entity_poly.entity_id
_entity_poly.type
_entity_poly.pdbx_seq_one_letter_code
_entity_poly.pdbx_strand_id
1 'polypeptide(L)'
;MPQDFKGYLPGAPDVAHRMSSSNSLPSNSTAGGMVKFNGKNCRHWAMYMEALHVHRGVWDVVSGLGDYNPTNLEDAVVITKKNNIAYLDMIISLGDQEPGLLLTKDAQHIWNSMKTRYQQSSLVRQLAVVNRLFSWKCSNEANPDKWVQGVV
;
A
#
# COMPACT_ATOMS: atom_id res chain seq x y z
N MET A 1 -64.85 -2.37 24.91
CA MET A 1 -63.80 -1.32 24.83
C MET A 1 -62.68 -1.72 25.77
N PRO A 2 -61.40 -1.72 25.35
CA PRO A 2 -60.30 -2.23 26.17
C PRO A 2 -59.69 -1.17 27.11
N GLN A 3 -59.25 -1.69 28.25
CA GLN A 3 -58.40 -1.17 29.34
C GLN A 3 -56.92 -0.98 28.89
N ASP A 4 -55.97 -0.36 29.59
CA ASP A 4 -55.81 0.62 30.69
C ASP A 4 -54.26 0.70 30.97
N PHE A 5 -53.82 1.62 31.81
CA PHE A 5 -52.52 1.72 32.54
C PHE A 5 -51.36 2.63 32.08
N LYS A 6 -50.90 3.37 33.10
CA LYS A 6 -49.97 4.51 33.16
C LYS A 6 -48.93 4.19 34.26
N GLY A 7 -47.64 4.49 34.06
CA GLY A 7 -46.76 4.99 35.14
C GLY A 7 -45.45 4.24 35.53
N TYR A 8 -44.37 5.05 35.65
CA TYR A 8 -43.19 5.00 36.55
C TYR A 8 -41.83 4.32 36.15
N LEU A 9 -40.76 5.14 36.19
CA LEU A 9 -39.28 4.89 36.22
C LEU A 9 -38.79 4.58 37.67
N PRO A 10 -37.65 3.90 37.99
CA PRO A 10 -36.27 4.49 37.99
C PRO A 10 -35.02 3.52 38.00
N GLY A 11 -33.78 4.06 37.81
CA GLY A 11 -32.51 3.56 38.44
C GLY A 11 -31.55 2.63 37.67
N ALA A 12 -30.28 3.05 37.50
CA ALA A 12 -29.16 2.37 36.79
C ALA A 12 -28.45 1.24 37.61
N PRO A 13 -27.49 0.48 37.00
CA PRO A 13 -26.08 0.81 37.24
C PRO A 13 -25.11 0.60 36.04
N ASP A 14 -23.96 1.27 36.15
CA ASP A 14 -22.73 1.21 35.35
C ASP A 14 -21.87 -0.02 35.70
N VAL A 15 -20.77 -0.24 34.96
CA VAL A 15 -19.59 -1.10 35.21
C VAL A 15 -19.48 -2.43 34.43
N ALA A 16 -18.84 -2.30 33.26
CA ALA A 16 -17.60 -2.96 32.81
C ALA A 16 -17.45 -4.49 32.67
N HIS A 17 -16.67 -4.83 31.62
CA HIS A 17 -15.95 -6.07 31.33
C HIS A 17 -16.72 -7.26 30.73
N ARG A 18 -16.70 -7.34 29.39
CA ARG A 18 -16.07 -8.52 28.77
C ARG A 18 -15.50 -8.18 27.40
N MET A 19 -14.17 -8.17 27.33
CA MET A 19 -13.46 -8.24 26.06
C MET A 19 -13.90 -9.51 25.31
N SER A 20 -14.22 -9.35 24.04
CA SER A 20 -14.06 -10.42 23.05
C SER A 20 -13.39 -9.79 21.85
N SER A 21 -12.06 -9.72 21.94
CA SER A 21 -11.17 -9.70 20.80
C SER A 21 -11.63 -10.77 19.81
N SER A 22 -12.12 -10.34 18.66
CA SER A 22 -12.23 -11.20 17.48
C SER A 22 -11.73 -10.37 16.30
N ASN A 23 -10.41 -10.51 16.10
CA ASN A 23 -9.63 -10.28 14.90
C ASN A 23 -10.40 -9.63 13.75
N SER A 24 -10.16 -8.33 13.55
CA SER A 24 -10.38 -7.72 12.25
C SER A 24 -9.51 -8.45 11.23
N LEU A 25 -10.14 -9.23 10.34
CA LEU A 25 -9.49 -9.63 9.10
C LEU A 25 -9.06 -8.34 8.38
N PRO A 26 -7.83 -8.24 7.86
CA PRO A 26 -7.49 -7.16 6.96
C PRO A 26 -8.36 -7.30 5.72
N SER A 27 -9.35 -6.43 5.57
CA SER A 27 -10.13 -6.25 4.35
C SER A 27 -9.22 -5.66 3.27
N ASN A 28 -8.29 -6.46 2.78
CA ASN A 28 -7.40 -6.12 1.67
C ASN A 28 -7.79 -6.98 0.47
N SER A 29 -8.93 -6.68 -0.13
CA SER A 29 -9.19 -6.85 -1.57
C SER A 29 -10.66 -6.56 -1.83
N THR A 30 -10.94 -5.36 -2.33
CA THR A 30 -12.13 -5.19 -3.16
C THR A 30 -11.72 -5.64 -4.56
N ALA A 31 -12.36 -6.71 -5.05
CA ALA A 31 -12.29 -7.07 -6.46
C ALA A 31 -12.65 -5.82 -7.29
N GLY A 32 -11.68 -5.32 -8.08
CA GLY A 32 -11.81 -4.09 -8.89
C GLY A 32 -11.32 -2.79 -8.25
N GLY A 33 -10.85 -2.81 -7.00
CA GLY A 33 -10.33 -1.62 -6.29
C GLY A 33 -8.83 -1.42 -6.47
N MET A 34 -8.41 -0.21 -6.81
CA MET A 34 -7.00 0.16 -6.87
C MET A 34 -6.30 -0.03 -5.51
N VAL A 35 -5.10 -0.62 -5.51
CA VAL A 35 -4.31 -0.86 -4.29
C VAL A 35 -3.94 0.49 -3.65
N LYS A 36 -4.48 0.75 -2.47
CA LYS A 36 -4.14 1.93 -1.66
C LYS A 36 -2.91 1.67 -0.80
N PHE A 37 -2.07 2.68 -0.65
CA PHE A 37 -0.95 2.67 0.27
C PHE A 37 -1.45 2.81 1.71
N ASN A 38 -0.87 2.05 2.64
CA ASN A 38 -1.24 2.05 4.07
C ASN A 38 -0.04 2.29 4.99
N GLY A 39 1.06 2.85 4.47
CA GLY A 39 2.31 3.07 5.22
C GLY A 39 3.20 1.83 5.35
N LYS A 40 2.65 0.61 5.22
CA LYS A 40 3.38 -0.65 5.45
C LYS A 40 3.47 -1.54 4.22
N ASN A 41 2.57 -1.37 3.25
CA ASN A 41 2.46 -2.20 2.05
C ASN A 41 3.27 -1.68 0.85
N CYS A 42 4.35 -0.92 1.07
CA CYS A 42 5.06 -0.24 -0.04
C CYS A 42 5.52 -1.20 -1.16
N ARG A 43 6.01 -2.41 -0.84
CA ARG A 43 6.46 -3.37 -1.86
C ARG A 43 5.31 -3.79 -2.78
N HIS A 44 4.17 -4.12 -2.20
CA HIS A 44 2.99 -4.56 -2.95
C HIS A 44 2.34 -3.41 -3.73
N TRP A 45 2.25 -2.22 -3.10
CA TRP A 45 1.81 -0.99 -3.76
C TRP A 45 2.71 -0.64 -4.95
N ALA A 46 4.04 -0.68 -4.77
CA ALA A 46 4.99 -0.36 -5.84
C ALA A 46 4.83 -1.31 -7.03
N MET A 47 4.75 -2.63 -6.79
CA MET A 47 4.52 -3.61 -7.87
C MET A 47 3.23 -3.33 -8.65
N TYR A 48 2.13 -3.04 -7.94
CA TYR A 48 0.85 -2.73 -8.58
C TYR A 48 0.94 -1.42 -9.40
N MET A 49 1.52 -0.37 -8.83
CA MET A 49 1.64 0.92 -9.50
C MET A 49 2.55 0.84 -10.72
N GLU A 50 3.66 0.12 -10.66
CA GLU A 50 4.52 -0.12 -11.81
C GLU A 50 3.73 -0.82 -12.94
N ALA A 51 3.04 -1.92 -12.63
CA ALA A 51 2.20 -2.62 -13.60
C ALA A 51 1.10 -1.71 -14.20
N LEU A 52 0.45 -0.89 -13.38
CA LEU A 52 -0.57 0.05 -13.83
C LEU A 52 -0.01 1.11 -14.80
N HIS A 53 1.12 1.72 -14.46
CA HIS A 53 1.74 2.76 -15.29
C HIS A 53 2.34 2.19 -16.58
N VAL A 54 2.85 0.95 -16.56
CA VAL A 54 3.28 0.23 -17.77
C VAL A 54 2.08 -0.01 -18.67
N HIS A 55 0.99 -0.56 -18.13
CA HIS A 55 -0.24 -0.81 -18.90
C HIS A 55 -0.83 0.48 -19.50
N ARG A 56 -0.71 1.61 -18.80
CA ARG A 56 -1.18 2.93 -19.26
C ARG A 56 -0.17 3.67 -20.16
N GLY A 57 1.02 3.11 -20.41
CA GLY A 57 2.03 3.70 -21.28
C GLY A 57 2.66 5.00 -20.75
N VAL A 58 2.70 5.17 -19.42
CA VAL A 58 3.25 6.37 -18.75
C VAL A 58 4.47 6.05 -17.88
N TRP A 59 4.84 4.76 -17.79
CA TRP A 59 5.93 4.28 -16.94
C TRP A 59 7.27 4.92 -17.25
N ASP A 60 7.55 5.18 -18.52
CA ASP A 60 8.77 5.79 -19.00
C ASP A 60 9.03 7.19 -18.40
N VAL A 61 7.96 7.96 -18.15
CA VAL A 61 8.02 9.24 -17.43
C VAL A 61 8.19 9.00 -15.92
N VAL A 62 7.44 8.06 -15.33
CA VAL A 62 7.50 7.77 -13.88
C VAL A 62 8.86 7.21 -13.45
N SER A 63 9.45 6.33 -14.25
CA SER A 63 10.75 5.71 -13.97
C SER A 63 11.91 6.62 -14.36
N GLY A 64 11.68 7.66 -15.17
CA GLY A 64 12.72 8.50 -15.75
C GLY A 64 13.59 7.78 -16.79
N LEU A 65 13.07 6.72 -17.41
CA LEU A 65 13.81 5.95 -18.43
C LEU A 65 13.42 6.35 -19.87
N GLY A 66 12.40 7.20 -20.02
CA GLY A 66 12.01 7.73 -21.32
C GLY A 66 13.08 8.64 -21.90
N ASP A 67 13.38 8.45 -23.17
CA ASP A 67 14.29 9.31 -23.93
C ASP A 67 13.47 10.47 -24.53
N TYR A 68 13.37 11.55 -23.77
CA TYR A 68 12.62 12.75 -24.14
C TYR A 68 13.52 13.97 -24.07
N ASN A 69 13.41 14.86 -25.05
CA ASN A 69 14.10 16.14 -24.99
C ASN A 69 13.16 17.22 -24.44
N PRO A 70 13.32 17.70 -23.19
CA PRO A 70 12.42 18.69 -22.61
C PRO A 70 12.48 20.06 -23.30
N THR A 71 13.49 20.31 -24.15
CA THR A 71 13.57 21.54 -24.97
C THR A 71 12.74 21.46 -26.24
N ASN A 72 12.33 20.26 -26.67
CA ASN A 72 11.37 20.07 -27.74
C ASN A 72 9.95 20.23 -27.19
N LEU A 73 9.17 21.10 -27.81
CA LEU A 73 7.78 21.38 -27.40
C LEU A 73 6.90 20.13 -27.48
N GLU A 74 7.08 19.29 -28.50
CA GLU A 74 6.28 18.07 -28.68
C GLU A 74 6.51 17.08 -27.53
N ASP A 75 7.78 16.84 -27.20
CA ASP A 75 8.18 15.98 -26.09
C ASP A 75 7.70 16.54 -24.75
N ALA A 76 7.83 17.86 -24.53
CA ALA A 76 7.37 18.51 -23.30
C ALA A 76 5.85 18.35 -23.07
N VAL A 77 5.05 18.44 -24.14
CA VAL A 77 3.59 18.20 -24.08
C VAL A 77 3.31 16.74 -23.75
N VAL A 78 4.03 15.80 -24.37
CA VAL A 78 3.89 14.36 -24.10
C VAL A 78 4.24 14.04 -22.65
N ILE A 79 5.38 14.53 -22.16
CA ILE A 79 5.83 14.35 -20.77
C ILE A 79 4.77 14.89 -19.81
N THR A 80 4.28 16.11 -20.04
CA THR A 80 3.30 16.75 -19.15
C THR A 80 2.00 15.94 -19.09
N LYS A 81 1.51 15.47 -20.24
CA LYS A 81 0.30 14.64 -20.31
C LYS A 81 0.47 13.32 -19.55
N LYS A 82 1.59 12.62 -19.79
CA LYS A 82 1.90 11.36 -19.13
C LYS A 82 2.09 11.51 -17.63
N ASN A 83 2.81 12.56 -17.20
CA ASN A 83 2.99 12.90 -15.79
C ASN A 83 1.64 13.14 -15.10
N ASN A 84 0.73 13.88 -15.72
CA ASN A 84 -0.59 14.15 -15.13
C ASN A 84 -1.42 12.87 -14.93
N ILE A 85 -1.36 11.94 -15.88
CA ILE A 85 -2.05 10.64 -15.76
C ILE A 85 -1.46 9.85 -14.59
N ALA A 86 -0.14 9.72 -14.53
CA ALA A 86 0.53 9.00 -13.45
C ALA A 86 0.29 9.65 -12.08
N TYR A 87 0.33 10.99 -12.02
CA TYR A 87 0.10 11.75 -10.81
C TYR A 87 -1.31 11.52 -10.25
N LEU A 88 -2.34 11.44 -11.10
CA LEU A 88 -3.70 11.12 -10.66
C LEU A 88 -3.79 9.71 -10.04
N ASP A 89 -3.15 8.72 -10.65
CA ASP A 89 -3.09 7.36 -10.09
C ASP A 89 -2.36 7.35 -8.74
N MET A 90 -1.29 8.14 -8.60
CA MET A 90 -0.57 8.31 -7.34
C MET A 90 -1.41 9.01 -6.27
N ILE A 91 -2.18 10.05 -6.60
CA ILE A 91 -3.10 10.71 -5.66
C ILE A 91 -4.11 9.70 -5.11
N ILE A 92 -4.78 8.95 -5.98
CA ILE A 92 -5.85 8.05 -5.57
C ILE A 92 -5.30 6.88 -4.74
N SER A 93 -4.08 6.43 -5.03
CA SER A 93 -3.46 5.30 -4.32
C SER A 93 -2.75 5.72 -3.02
N LEU A 94 -2.10 6.89 -2.96
CA LEU A 94 -1.44 7.40 -1.75
C LEU A 94 -2.44 8.03 -0.77
N GLY A 95 -3.49 8.68 -1.28
CA GLY A 95 -4.51 9.35 -0.48
C GLY A 95 -3.90 10.31 0.56
N ASP A 96 -4.43 10.26 1.78
CA ASP A 96 -3.99 11.12 2.90
C ASP A 96 -2.73 10.63 3.61
N GLN A 97 -2.11 9.52 3.18
CA GLN A 97 -0.95 8.96 3.89
C GLN A 97 0.31 9.80 3.69
N GLU A 98 0.47 10.41 2.53
CA GLU A 98 1.67 11.18 2.17
C GLU A 98 1.30 12.51 1.48
N PRO A 99 0.58 13.42 2.17
CA PRO A 99 0.09 14.66 1.56
C PRO A 99 1.24 15.55 1.10
N GLY A 100 2.37 15.55 1.81
CA GLY A 100 3.55 16.33 1.44
C GLY A 100 4.21 15.88 0.13
N LEU A 101 4.13 14.60 -0.21
CA LEU A 101 4.63 14.08 -1.49
C LEU A 101 3.78 14.55 -2.66
N LEU A 102 2.47 14.61 -2.47
CA LEU A 102 1.54 15.00 -3.53
C LEU A 102 1.67 16.48 -3.93
N LEU A 103 2.29 17.33 -3.11
CA LEU A 103 2.51 18.74 -3.41
C LEU A 103 3.46 18.97 -4.59
N THR A 104 4.35 18.03 -4.89
CA THR A 104 5.34 18.22 -5.96
C THR A 104 4.74 18.14 -7.36
N LYS A 105 3.58 17.50 -7.51
CA LYS A 105 2.90 17.26 -8.80
C LYS A 105 3.77 16.58 -9.86
N ASP A 106 4.84 15.92 -9.41
CA ASP A 106 5.82 15.23 -10.23
C ASP A 106 5.80 13.75 -9.85
N ALA A 107 5.29 12.93 -10.75
CA ALA A 107 5.15 11.50 -10.54
C ALA A 107 6.51 10.80 -10.39
N GLN A 108 7.54 11.23 -11.11
CA GLN A 108 8.89 10.67 -11.00
C GLN A 108 9.48 10.99 -9.63
N HIS A 109 9.32 12.23 -9.16
CA HIS A 109 9.76 12.63 -7.83
C HIS A 109 9.05 11.83 -6.73
N ILE A 110 7.73 11.65 -6.85
CA ILE A 110 6.93 10.87 -5.89
C ILE A 110 7.42 9.42 -5.86
N TRP A 111 7.59 8.81 -7.03
CA TRP A 111 8.06 7.43 -7.16
C TRP A 111 9.43 7.23 -6.51
N ASN A 112 10.40 8.08 -6.85
CA ASN A 112 11.76 8.00 -6.30
C ASN A 112 11.79 8.23 -4.78
N SER A 113 10.97 9.15 -4.29
CA SER A 113 10.85 9.41 -2.85
C SER A 113 10.26 8.22 -2.10
N MET A 114 9.20 7.60 -2.63
CA MET A 114 8.62 6.37 -2.05
C MET A 114 9.64 5.23 -2.04
N LYS A 115 10.37 5.07 -3.16
CA LYS A 115 11.46 4.09 -3.28
C LYS A 115 12.53 4.29 -2.21
N THR A 116 12.93 5.54 -2.01
CA THR A 116 14.00 5.89 -1.06
C THR A 116 13.57 5.68 0.39
N ARG A 117 12.34 6.08 0.75
CA ARG A 117 11.85 6.00 2.13
C ARG A 117 11.48 4.58 2.57
N TYR A 118 10.90 3.79 1.68
CA TYR A 118 10.25 2.52 2.06
C TYR A 118 10.87 1.28 1.39
N GLN A 119 11.70 1.46 0.37
CA GLN A 119 12.36 0.37 -0.35
C GLN A 119 13.81 0.14 0.11
N GLN A 120 14.37 1.00 0.96
CA GLN A 120 15.63 0.69 1.64
C GLN A 120 15.46 -0.57 2.48
N SER A 121 16.15 -1.65 2.08
CA SER A 121 16.38 -2.78 2.96
C SER A 121 17.22 -2.26 4.13
N SER A 122 16.60 -2.00 5.27
CA SER A 122 17.38 -1.67 6.47
C SER A 122 18.39 -2.80 6.71
N LEU A 123 19.59 -2.46 7.17
CA LEU A 123 20.59 -3.44 7.62
C LEU A 123 19.95 -4.46 8.57
N VAL A 124 19.03 -4.00 9.41
CA VAL A 124 18.19 -4.82 10.30
C VAL A 124 17.34 -5.84 9.54
N ARG A 125 16.78 -5.51 8.37
CA ARG A 125 16.02 -6.45 7.54
C ARG A 125 16.93 -7.45 6.83
N GLN A 126 18.11 -7.03 6.37
CA GLN A 126 19.11 -7.96 5.83
C GLN A 126 19.61 -8.92 6.91
N LEU A 127 19.95 -8.41 8.10
CA LEU A 127 20.28 -9.19 9.30
C LEU A 127 19.13 -10.09 9.75
N ALA A 128 17.87 -9.65 9.66
CA ALA A 128 16.72 -10.48 10.00
C ALA A 128 16.49 -11.61 8.98
N VAL A 129 16.71 -11.37 7.68
CA VAL A 129 16.67 -12.41 6.64
C VAL A 129 17.80 -13.42 6.85
N VAL A 130 19.02 -12.93 7.09
CA VAL A 130 20.20 -13.74 7.41
C VAL A 130 19.96 -14.56 8.67
N ASN A 131 19.54 -13.92 9.78
CA ASN A 131 19.24 -14.62 11.03
C ASN A 131 18.10 -15.62 10.86
N ARG A 132 17.07 -15.33 10.05
CA ARG A 132 15.98 -16.28 9.79
C ARG A 132 16.47 -17.48 8.98
N LEU A 133 17.39 -17.27 8.04
CA LEU A 133 18.04 -18.34 7.26
C LEU A 133 18.92 -19.23 8.16
N PHE A 134 19.72 -18.63 9.04
CA PHE A 134 20.65 -19.34 9.92
C PHE A 134 20.02 -19.91 11.20
N SER A 135 18.87 -19.36 11.64
CA SER A 135 18.11 -19.88 12.78
C SER A 135 17.09 -20.95 12.37
N TRP A 136 16.96 -21.21 11.06
CA TRP A 136 16.01 -22.19 10.56
C TRP A 136 16.55 -23.61 10.73
N LYS A 137 15.91 -24.38 11.61
CA LYS A 137 16.17 -25.81 11.77
C LYS A 137 15.28 -26.62 10.83
N CYS A 138 15.94 -27.38 9.97
CA CYS A 138 15.34 -28.38 9.10
C CYS A 138 14.62 -29.43 9.97
N SER A 139 13.28 -29.45 9.98
CA SER A 139 12.54 -30.56 10.57
C SER A 139 12.45 -31.67 9.52
N ASN A 140 12.85 -32.88 9.86
CA ASN A 140 13.04 -34.02 8.95
C ASN A 140 11.76 -34.48 8.19
N GLU A 141 10.60 -33.87 8.45
CA GLU A 141 9.29 -34.31 7.94
C GLU A 141 8.68 -33.41 6.86
N ALA A 142 9.29 -32.29 6.46
CA ALA A 142 8.69 -31.38 5.48
C ALA A 142 9.15 -31.65 4.02
N ASN A 143 8.24 -31.49 3.05
CA ASN A 143 8.48 -31.74 1.62
C ASN A 143 9.27 -30.59 0.96
N PRO A 144 10.50 -30.81 0.47
CA PRO A 144 11.47 -29.78 0.04
C PRO A 144 10.93 -28.75 -0.97
N ASP A 145 9.92 -29.09 -1.77
CA ASP A 145 9.37 -28.15 -2.77
C ASP A 145 8.57 -27.00 -2.14
N LYS A 146 7.98 -27.20 -0.95
CA LYS A 146 7.35 -26.12 -0.19
C LYS A 146 8.37 -25.17 0.47
N TRP A 147 9.67 -25.50 0.39
CA TRP A 147 10.72 -24.83 1.17
C TRP A 147 11.33 -23.67 0.40
N VAL A 148 11.34 -23.78 -0.93
CA VAL A 148 11.81 -22.72 -1.83
C VAL A 148 10.79 -21.58 -1.91
N GLN A 149 9.50 -21.86 -1.72
CA GLN A 149 8.42 -20.88 -1.86
C GLN A 149 8.25 -19.92 -0.66
N GLY A 150 8.86 -20.22 0.50
CA GLY A 150 8.72 -19.42 1.73
C GLY A 150 9.74 -18.27 1.89
N VAL A 151 10.63 -18.07 0.92
CA VAL A 151 11.81 -17.18 1.02
C VAL A 151 11.66 -15.88 0.19
N VAL A 152 10.53 -15.65 -0.49
CA VAL A 152 10.31 -14.46 -1.37
C VAL A 152 9.44 -13.37 -0.74
#